data_AF-A0A158QQX3-F1
#
_entry.id   AF-A0A158QQX3-F1
#
_cell.length_a   1.000
_cell.length_b   1.000
_cell.length_c   1.000
_cell.angle_alpha   90.00
_cell.angle_beta   90.00
_cell.angle_gamma   90.00
#
_symmetry.space_group_name_H-M   'P 1'
#
loop_
_entity.id
_entity.type
_entity.pdbx_description
1 polymer ?
#
loop_
_entity_poly.entity_id
_entity_poly.type
_entity_poly.pdbx_seq_one_letter_code
_entity_poly.pdbx_strand_id
1 'polypeptide(L)'
;MFEGVHPFYMVIEPDGKAHGVFILNSNAQEVTTAPGPAVIYRTIGGNLDLYFFPGPSPEEVTQQYLALIGTPVLPAYWAFGFQLSRYGYENLDHLKGIIKRNREAGVPLETVVVDIDYMERYKDFTVGEGARFIEWERHDQVMRSIQVPHDGIWIDMNEPANFGTNENEPWYFGEGDHPNAEQLWCPSGSVDKEWEVPPYQTHSVYYYKKVSTLASKIEWSLASKTLCMTAVQGDGKLRFYDVKNLYGWSEAKATLQAQHTAMGKRGVVISRSTFPSAGRYAGHWLGDNAATWEDLRSSIIGASEFNMFGIPYIGADICGFHGKPSEELCLRWQQLGAFHPFMRNHNVKKGEPQDPAQWPQVVEATKKAAFFRYKYLPYLYSLHFIASVKGGTVIRPMFYEYPGDKSTYDLSYQFLWGPSMLIAPVVYEKAKSVKVYIPKDDWFSVYDDRYYGRAFNSGFQEFQAPTTSLIPIFVRGCFIAFWPRLHYHLRKIRGSILPRQEPNRTTSASRKNPFELLIVPFTGGSNKGKAEGVLYWDDGESVIESFATHNYYQWSFKYQKTNKGGRLVIKTERKAVSFERCRTK
;
A
#
# COMPACT_ATOMS: atom_id res chain seq x y z
N MET A 1 13.73 -0.13 -8.32
CA MET A 1 14.66 0.62 -7.46
C MET A 1 13.86 1.00 -6.19
N PHE A 2 14.48 1.19 -5.02
CA PHE A 2 13.73 1.50 -3.79
C PHE A 2 13.71 3.03 -3.60
N GLU A 3 12.53 3.60 -3.40
CA GLU A 3 12.31 5.04 -3.65
C GLU A 3 12.07 5.86 -2.37
N GLY A 4 11.99 5.20 -1.21
CA GLY A 4 11.79 5.83 0.11
C GLY A 4 12.89 5.51 1.11
N VAL A 5 12.98 6.33 2.16
CA VAL A 5 13.98 6.20 3.24
C VAL A 5 13.27 6.15 4.59
N HIS A 6 13.27 4.99 5.24
CA HIS A 6 12.61 4.75 6.52
C HIS A 6 13.58 4.19 7.56
N PRO A 7 14.31 5.06 8.30
CA PRO A 7 15.28 4.65 9.33
C PRO A 7 14.59 4.22 10.63
N PHE A 8 13.66 3.26 10.51
CA PHE A 8 12.93 2.63 11.61
C PHE A 8 13.11 1.12 11.52
N TYR A 9 13.38 0.48 12.65
CA TYR A 9 13.38 -0.97 12.76
C TYR A 9 12.67 -1.44 14.01
N MET A 10 12.19 -2.68 13.96
CA MET A 10 11.56 -3.37 15.07
C MET A 10 12.36 -4.63 15.39
N VAL A 11 12.51 -4.91 16.68
CA VAL A 11 13.15 -6.12 17.19
C VAL A 11 12.12 -6.92 17.97
N ILE A 12 12.06 -8.23 17.70
CA ILE A 12 11.35 -9.19 18.54
C ILE A 12 12.36 -9.84 19.48
N GLU A 13 12.12 -9.71 20.77
CA GLU A 13 12.94 -10.27 21.83
C GLU A 13 12.68 -11.77 22.03
N PRO A 14 13.62 -12.53 22.63
CA PRO A 14 13.46 -13.97 22.87
C PRO A 14 12.22 -14.36 23.70
N ASP A 15 11.68 -13.43 24.50
CA ASP A 15 10.46 -13.61 25.30
C ASP A 15 9.16 -13.25 24.54
N GLY A 16 9.27 -12.88 23.27
CA GLY A 16 8.17 -12.48 22.41
C GLY A 16 7.66 -11.06 22.67
N LYS A 17 8.37 -10.24 23.47
CA LYS A 17 8.15 -8.80 23.48
C LYS A 17 8.80 -8.17 22.26
N ALA A 18 8.40 -6.96 21.93
CA ALA A 18 8.96 -6.19 20.84
C ALA A 18 9.33 -4.78 21.31
N HIS A 19 10.38 -4.24 20.71
CA HIS A 19 10.71 -2.82 20.79
C HIS A 19 10.98 -2.26 19.39
N GLY A 20 10.85 -0.95 19.23
CA GLY A 20 11.18 -0.24 17.99
C GLY A 20 12.18 0.87 18.23
N VAL A 21 12.98 1.17 17.20
CA VAL A 21 13.93 2.27 17.21
C VAL A 21 13.76 3.06 15.93
N PHE A 22 13.57 4.36 16.06
CA PHE A 22 13.52 5.31 14.96
C PHE A 22 14.68 6.30 15.10
N ILE A 23 15.41 6.51 14.02
CA ILE A 23 16.49 7.49 13.94
C ILE A 23 16.01 8.63 13.03
N LEU A 24 15.61 9.76 13.61
CA LEU A 24 15.10 10.90 12.87
C LEU A 24 16.26 11.66 12.21
N ASN A 25 16.66 11.18 11.03
CA ASN A 25 17.74 11.76 10.25
C ASN A 25 17.45 11.59 8.74
N SER A 26 17.46 12.69 8.00
CA SER A 26 17.13 12.73 6.56
C SER A 26 18.35 12.74 5.65
N ASN A 27 19.56 12.86 6.20
CA ASN A 27 20.78 12.80 5.40
C ASN A 27 20.95 11.40 4.78
N ALA A 28 21.82 11.31 3.77
CA ALA A 28 22.19 10.00 3.24
C ALA A 28 22.87 9.14 4.32
N GLN A 29 22.38 7.92 4.44
CA GLN A 29 22.66 7.04 5.57
C GLN A 29 22.74 5.59 5.11
N GLU A 30 23.41 4.76 5.88
CA GLU A 30 23.46 3.32 5.67
C GLU A 30 23.37 2.57 6.99
N VAL A 31 22.87 1.34 6.90
CA VAL A 31 22.72 0.42 8.01
C VAL A 31 23.37 -0.89 7.62
N THR A 32 24.24 -1.42 8.49
CA THR A 32 24.86 -2.73 8.30
C THR A 32 24.81 -3.53 9.59
N THR A 33 24.80 -4.86 9.46
CA THR A 33 24.87 -5.78 10.61
C THR A 33 26.31 -6.15 10.91
N ALA A 34 26.63 -6.30 12.20
CA ALA A 34 27.90 -6.86 12.64
C ALA A 34 27.81 -8.39 12.80
N PRO A 35 28.93 -9.11 13.01
CA PRO A 35 28.90 -10.56 13.29
C PRO A 35 28.11 -10.96 14.56
N GLY A 36 27.95 -10.04 15.52
CA GLY A 36 27.07 -10.20 16.68
C GLY A 36 25.69 -9.55 16.46
N PRO A 37 24.75 -9.66 17.42
CA PRO A 37 23.44 -9.00 17.33
C PRO A 37 23.59 -7.48 17.53
N ALA A 38 24.15 -6.81 16.53
CA ALA A 38 24.37 -5.37 16.53
C ALA A 38 24.12 -4.79 15.14
N VAL A 39 23.51 -3.60 15.16
CA VAL A 39 23.26 -2.77 13.98
C VAL A 39 24.20 -1.58 14.04
N ILE A 40 24.93 -1.33 12.95
CA ILE A 40 25.80 -0.17 12.80
C ILE A 40 25.08 0.80 11.86
N TYR A 41 24.75 1.96 12.41
CA TYR A 41 24.16 3.09 11.69
C TYR A 41 25.23 4.12 11.36
N ARG A 42 25.29 4.55 10.10
CA ARG A 42 26.19 5.62 9.64
C ARG A 42 25.39 6.64 8.85
N THR A 43 25.51 7.91 9.21
CA THR A 43 24.95 9.03 8.47
C THR A 43 26.05 10.01 8.14
N ILE A 44 25.91 10.74 7.03
CA ILE A 44 26.88 11.73 6.56
C ILE A 44 26.62 13.14 7.09
N GLY A 45 25.54 13.33 7.85
CA GLY A 45 25.17 14.63 8.39
C GLY A 45 23.99 14.56 9.36
N GLY A 46 23.54 15.74 9.79
CA GLY A 46 22.44 15.87 10.74
C GLY A 46 22.81 15.43 12.16
N ASN A 47 21.79 15.35 13.01
CA ASN A 47 21.93 14.89 14.39
C ASN A 47 21.53 13.42 14.53
N LEU A 48 22.03 12.78 15.58
CA LEU A 48 21.51 11.49 16.04
C LEU A 48 20.34 11.74 17.00
N ASP A 49 19.14 11.89 16.45
CA ASP A 49 17.90 11.98 17.21
C ASP A 49 17.20 10.63 17.22
N LEU A 50 17.29 9.89 18.34
CA LEU A 50 16.79 8.52 18.47
C LEU A 50 15.56 8.44 19.36
N TYR A 51 14.52 7.77 18.85
CA TYR A 51 13.29 7.48 19.58
C TYR A 51 13.18 5.98 19.81
N PHE A 52 12.86 5.60 21.05
CA PHE A 52 12.67 4.22 21.47
C PHE A 52 11.20 3.95 21.80
N PHE A 53 10.65 2.87 21.26
CA PHE A 53 9.26 2.47 21.43
C PHE A 53 9.21 1.14 22.19
N PRO A 54 8.84 1.13 23.49
CA PRO A 54 9.01 -0.05 24.35
C PRO A 54 7.97 -1.16 24.16
N GLY A 55 6.98 -1.02 23.27
CA GLY A 55 5.96 -2.04 23.02
C GLY A 55 4.97 -2.20 24.20
N PRO A 56 4.63 -3.42 24.66
CA PRO A 56 5.40 -4.67 24.50
C PRO A 56 5.09 -5.54 23.29
N SER A 57 3.98 -5.35 22.57
CA SER A 57 3.67 -6.13 21.35
C SER A 57 4.12 -5.42 20.07
N PRO A 58 4.34 -6.15 18.95
CA PRO A 58 4.70 -5.53 17.66
C PRO A 58 3.70 -4.45 17.22
N GLU A 59 2.41 -4.70 17.40
CA GLU A 59 1.36 -3.72 17.05
C GLU A 59 1.43 -2.47 17.95
N GLU A 60 1.72 -2.62 19.25
CA GLU A 60 1.90 -1.48 20.16
C GLU A 60 3.15 -0.67 19.82
N VAL A 61 4.25 -1.31 19.41
CA VAL A 61 5.45 -0.63 18.93
C VAL A 61 5.10 0.25 17.72
N THR A 62 4.39 -0.31 16.73
CA THR A 62 3.95 0.46 15.56
C THR A 62 2.98 1.58 15.96
N GLN A 63 2.04 1.35 16.88
CA GLN A 63 1.16 2.41 17.39
C GLN A 63 1.92 3.55 18.08
N GLN A 64 2.93 3.23 18.89
CA GLN A 64 3.79 4.23 19.55
C GLN A 64 4.61 5.02 18.52
N TYR A 65 5.17 4.36 17.52
CA TYR A 65 5.86 5.00 16.40
C TYR A 65 4.93 5.95 15.64
N LEU A 66 3.73 5.51 15.28
CA LEU A 66 2.76 6.34 14.57
C LEU A 66 2.12 7.43 15.44
N ALA A 67 2.14 7.31 16.77
CA ALA A 67 1.80 8.41 17.66
C ALA A 67 2.82 9.56 17.57
N LEU A 68 4.09 9.25 17.29
CA LEU A 68 5.14 10.25 17.08
C LEU A 68 5.07 10.84 15.67
N ILE A 69 5.12 10.00 14.63
CA ILE A 69 5.24 10.49 13.23
C ILE A 69 3.89 10.88 12.62
N GLY A 70 2.78 10.40 13.17
CA GLY A 70 1.41 10.61 12.70
C GLY A 70 0.78 9.36 12.09
N THR A 71 -0.54 9.27 12.24
CA THR A 71 -1.34 8.16 11.73
C THR A 71 -1.62 8.30 10.23
N PRO A 72 -1.82 7.18 9.52
CA PRO A 72 -2.05 7.20 8.08
C PRO A 72 -3.34 7.91 7.68
N VAL A 73 -3.34 8.46 6.46
CA VAL A 73 -4.56 8.96 5.81
C VAL A 73 -5.50 7.81 5.49
N LEU A 74 -6.81 8.04 5.60
CA LEU A 74 -7.83 7.14 5.09
C LEU A 74 -8.17 7.55 3.65
N PRO A 75 -7.86 6.76 2.60
CA PRO A 75 -8.27 7.11 1.24
C PRO A 75 -9.79 7.14 1.06
N ALA A 76 -10.26 7.69 -0.07
CA ALA A 76 -11.66 7.52 -0.48
C ALA A 76 -11.99 6.02 -0.68
N TYR A 77 -13.24 5.63 -0.44
CA TYR A 77 -13.66 4.22 -0.48
C TYR A 77 -13.43 3.58 -1.85
N TRP A 78 -13.67 4.34 -2.93
CA TRP A 78 -13.45 3.87 -4.29
C TRP A 78 -11.98 3.54 -4.57
N ALA A 79 -11.02 4.15 -3.86
CA ALA A 79 -9.60 3.88 -4.09
C ALA A 79 -9.23 2.42 -3.78
N PHE A 80 -10.04 1.71 -2.99
CA PHE A 80 -9.86 0.29 -2.69
C PHE A 80 -10.34 -0.66 -3.79
N GLY A 81 -10.99 -0.16 -4.85
CA GLY A 81 -11.36 -0.96 -6.01
C GLY A 81 -10.16 -1.35 -6.88
N PHE A 82 -10.40 -2.18 -7.89
CA PHE A 82 -9.37 -2.57 -8.86
C PHE A 82 -9.04 -1.41 -9.81
N GLN A 83 -7.74 -1.19 -10.04
CA GLN A 83 -7.23 -0.12 -10.89
C GLN A 83 -6.46 -0.68 -12.10
N LEU A 84 -6.70 -0.10 -13.26
CA LEU A 84 -5.91 -0.35 -14.48
C LEU A 84 -5.06 0.87 -14.81
N SER A 85 -3.82 0.63 -15.19
CA SER A 85 -2.87 1.65 -15.63
C SER A 85 -1.93 1.05 -16.68
N ARG A 86 -1.26 1.92 -17.42
CA ARG A 86 -0.18 1.56 -18.35
C ARG A 86 0.56 2.83 -18.75
N TYR A 87 1.89 2.77 -18.74
CA TYR A 87 2.71 3.68 -19.52
C TYR A 87 2.64 3.25 -20.99
N GLY A 88 2.25 4.13 -21.89
CA GLY A 88 2.10 3.87 -23.32
C GLY A 88 0.66 3.56 -23.77
N TYR A 89 -0.35 4.25 -23.23
CA TYR A 89 -1.65 4.31 -23.92
C TYR A 89 -1.53 5.18 -25.17
N GLU A 90 -1.75 4.61 -26.35
CA GLU A 90 -1.48 5.30 -27.62
C GLU A 90 -2.41 6.49 -27.89
N ASN A 91 -3.69 6.35 -27.54
CA ASN A 91 -4.73 7.36 -27.71
C ASN A 91 -5.97 6.97 -26.90
N LEU A 92 -6.99 7.84 -26.92
CA LEU A 92 -8.25 7.63 -26.21
C LEU A 92 -8.99 6.36 -26.64
N ASP A 93 -8.98 6.00 -27.93
CA ASP A 93 -9.70 4.82 -28.42
C ASP A 93 -9.03 3.52 -27.98
N HIS A 94 -7.69 3.48 -27.95
CA HIS A 94 -6.94 2.39 -27.37
C HIS A 94 -7.32 2.20 -25.89
N LEU A 95 -7.34 3.28 -25.10
CA LEU A 95 -7.76 3.20 -23.70
C LEU A 95 -9.22 2.71 -23.56
N LYS A 96 -10.14 3.26 -24.34
CA LYS A 96 -11.56 2.83 -24.36
C LYS A 96 -11.70 1.35 -24.70
N GLY A 97 -10.91 0.85 -25.66
CA GLY A 97 -10.88 -0.55 -26.03
C GLY A 97 -10.48 -1.47 -24.86
N ILE A 98 -9.46 -1.08 -24.10
CA ILE A 98 -8.98 -1.82 -22.91
C ILE A 98 -10.04 -1.83 -21.81
N ILE A 99 -10.66 -0.68 -21.53
CA ILE A 99 -11.75 -0.58 -20.56
C ILE A 99 -12.92 -1.46 -20.99
N LYS A 100 -13.34 -1.36 -22.26
CA LYS A 100 -14.47 -2.09 -22.83
C LYS A 100 -14.26 -3.60 -22.69
N ARG A 101 -13.12 -4.14 -23.15
CA ARG A 101 -12.87 -5.59 -23.09
C ARG A 101 -12.86 -6.15 -21.67
N ASN A 102 -12.32 -5.41 -20.69
CA ASN A 102 -12.34 -5.86 -19.29
C ASN A 102 -13.75 -5.82 -18.69
N ARG A 103 -14.53 -4.77 -18.99
CA ARG A 103 -15.94 -4.67 -18.56
C ARG A 103 -16.83 -5.75 -19.20
N GLU A 104 -16.63 -6.04 -20.48
CA GLU A 104 -17.33 -7.11 -21.21
C GLU A 104 -16.96 -8.50 -20.68
N ALA A 105 -15.68 -8.72 -20.32
CA ALA A 105 -15.21 -9.92 -19.64
C ALA A 105 -15.76 -10.06 -18.19
N GLY A 106 -16.40 -9.02 -17.66
CA GLY A 106 -17.02 -9.00 -16.33
C GLY A 106 -16.05 -8.78 -15.18
N VAL A 107 -14.86 -8.26 -15.46
CA VAL A 107 -13.86 -7.86 -14.44
C VAL A 107 -14.36 -6.60 -13.72
N PRO A 108 -14.41 -6.57 -12.37
CA PRO A 108 -14.64 -5.34 -11.61
C PRO A 108 -13.57 -4.31 -11.96
N LEU A 109 -13.95 -3.06 -12.24
CA LEU A 109 -13.02 -2.00 -12.61
C LEU A 109 -13.51 -0.68 -12.01
N GLU A 110 -12.71 -0.13 -11.12
CA GLU A 110 -13.06 1.08 -10.37
C GLU A 110 -12.38 2.32 -10.95
N THR A 111 -11.07 2.23 -11.18
CA THR A 111 -10.24 3.37 -11.57
C THR A 111 -9.39 3.02 -12.77
N VAL A 112 -9.26 3.99 -13.66
CA VAL A 112 -8.30 3.96 -14.76
C VAL A 112 -7.32 5.09 -14.49
N VAL A 113 -6.05 4.75 -14.45
CA VAL A 113 -4.95 5.71 -14.27
C VAL A 113 -4.29 5.88 -15.63
N VAL A 114 -4.17 7.13 -16.06
CA VAL A 114 -3.50 7.47 -17.32
C VAL A 114 -2.13 8.02 -16.98
N ASP A 115 -1.09 7.40 -17.52
CA ASP A 115 0.30 7.82 -17.36
C ASP A 115 0.58 9.11 -18.16
N ILE A 116 1.83 9.57 -18.17
CA ILE A 116 2.30 10.80 -18.83
C ILE A 116 1.93 10.93 -20.33
N ASP A 117 1.44 9.87 -20.98
CA ASP A 117 0.97 9.88 -22.37
C ASP A 117 -0.18 10.85 -22.63
N TYR A 118 -0.96 11.21 -21.60
CA TYR A 118 -2.03 12.20 -21.79
C TYR A 118 -1.51 13.63 -21.99
N MET A 119 -0.30 13.89 -21.50
CA MET A 119 0.28 15.23 -21.45
C MET A 119 0.77 15.65 -22.83
N GLU A 120 0.73 16.96 -23.10
CA GLU A 120 1.39 17.50 -24.27
C GLU A 120 2.91 17.43 -24.06
N ARG A 121 3.60 16.53 -24.76
CA ARG A 121 5.06 16.35 -24.65
C ARG A 121 5.53 16.19 -23.20
N TYR A 122 4.79 15.43 -22.38
CA TYR A 122 5.14 15.12 -20.99
C TYR A 122 5.21 16.35 -20.05
N LYS A 123 4.58 17.48 -20.44
CA LYS A 123 4.48 18.68 -19.61
C LYS A 123 3.31 18.54 -18.63
N ASP A 124 3.57 18.69 -17.35
CA ASP A 124 2.50 18.75 -16.34
C ASP A 124 1.44 19.80 -16.69
N PHE A 125 0.19 19.51 -16.30
CA PHE A 125 -0.96 20.39 -16.50
C PHE A 125 -1.29 20.72 -17.97
N THR A 126 -0.88 19.87 -18.91
CA THR A 126 -1.23 19.98 -20.34
C THR A 126 -1.95 18.73 -20.83
N VAL A 127 -2.63 18.83 -21.98
CA VAL A 127 -3.32 17.71 -22.63
C VAL A 127 -2.90 17.66 -24.10
N GLY A 128 -2.28 16.56 -24.52
CA GLY A 128 -1.84 16.37 -25.90
C GLY A 128 -3.01 16.23 -26.88
N GLU A 129 -2.81 16.54 -28.17
CA GLU A 129 -3.87 16.49 -29.17
C GLU A 129 -4.51 15.09 -29.33
N GLY A 130 -3.70 14.02 -29.26
CA GLY A 130 -4.18 12.63 -29.30
C GLY A 130 -4.82 12.12 -28.00
N ALA A 131 -4.82 12.96 -26.96
CA ALA A 131 -5.18 12.64 -25.59
C ALA A 131 -6.31 13.54 -25.05
N ARG A 132 -7.16 14.12 -25.92
CA ARG A 132 -8.30 14.92 -25.47
C ARG A 132 -9.35 14.04 -24.75
N PHE A 133 -9.11 13.72 -23.49
CA PHE A 133 -10.00 13.03 -22.55
C PHE A 133 -11.25 13.88 -22.19
N ILE A 134 -11.36 15.09 -22.75
CA ILE A 134 -12.41 16.10 -22.51
C ILE A 134 -13.79 15.64 -23.04
N GLU A 135 -13.85 14.71 -23.99
CA GLU A 135 -15.11 14.11 -24.50
C GLU A 135 -15.51 12.83 -23.75
N TRP A 136 -15.24 12.76 -22.45
CA TRP A 136 -15.76 11.68 -21.61
C TRP A 136 -17.07 12.12 -20.93
N GLU A 137 -18.19 11.57 -21.38
CA GLU A 137 -19.43 11.59 -20.60
C GLU A 137 -19.24 10.79 -19.31
N ARG A 138 -19.10 11.50 -18.18
CA ARG A 138 -19.45 10.93 -16.88
C ARG A 138 -20.91 10.51 -16.96
N HIS A 139 -21.18 9.21 -16.83
CA HIS A 139 -22.51 8.69 -16.57
C HIS A 139 -22.95 9.17 -15.18
N ASP A 140 -23.48 10.39 -15.16
CA ASP A 140 -23.96 11.23 -14.05
C ASP A 140 -23.10 12.48 -13.75
N GLN A 141 -23.38 13.51 -14.56
CA GLN A 141 -23.43 14.96 -14.27
C GLN A 141 -22.15 15.74 -13.84
N VAL A 142 -21.82 16.67 -14.74
CA VAL A 142 -21.21 18.01 -14.57
C VAL A 142 -19.72 18.06 -14.16
N MET A 143 -18.87 18.57 -15.06
CA MET A 143 -18.04 19.75 -14.81
C MET A 143 -17.55 20.37 -16.12
N ARG A 144 -17.89 21.65 -16.32
CA ARG A 144 -17.22 22.57 -17.24
C ARG A 144 -16.06 23.23 -16.48
N SER A 145 -14.90 23.39 -17.13
CA SER A 145 -13.71 24.19 -16.74
C SER A 145 -12.55 23.54 -15.96
N ILE A 146 -12.46 22.21 -15.82
CA ILE A 146 -11.20 21.54 -15.46
C ILE A 146 -10.67 20.84 -16.72
N GLN A 147 -9.43 21.13 -17.15
CA GLN A 147 -8.89 20.60 -18.42
C GLN A 147 -8.78 19.06 -18.46
N VAL A 148 -8.79 18.36 -17.30
CA VAL A 148 -9.10 16.92 -17.17
C VAL A 148 -9.75 16.66 -15.80
N PRO A 149 -11.02 16.19 -15.71
CA PRO A 149 -11.60 15.82 -14.44
C PRO A 149 -10.87 14.60 -13.84
N HIS A 150 -10.38 14.72 -12.62
CA HIS A 150 -9.66 13.67 -11.89
C HIS A 150 -10.25 13.48 -10.49
N ASP A 151 -10.10 12.26 -9.95
CA ASP A 151 -10.59 11.90 -8.62
C ASP A 151 -9.45 11.64 -7.59
N GLY A 152 -8.21 11.53 -8.07
CA GLY A 152 -7.00 11.36 -7.27
C GLY A 152 -5.76 11.77 -8.06
N ILE A 153 -4.61 11.92 -7.38
CA ILE A 153 -3.35 12.33 -7.99
C ILE A 153 -2.26 11.29 -7.72
N TRP A 154 -1.54 10.92 -8.77
CA TRP A 154 -0.33 10.09 -8.68
C TRP A 154 0.88 11.00 -8.91
N ILE A 155 1.71 11.19 -7.87
CA ILE A 155 2.99 11.90 -7.96
C ILE A 155 4.11 10.87 -8.06
N ASP A 156 4.85 10.96 -9.15
CA ASP A 156 5.93 10.06 -9.53
C ASP A 156 7.21 10.85 -9.78
N MET A 157 8.35 10.17 -9.94
CA MET A 157 9.65 10.79 -10.26
C MET A 157 10.16 11.77 -9.18
N ASN A 158 9.66 11.64 -7.95
CA ASN A 158 9.78 12.65 -6.91
C ASN A 158 10.79 12.32 -5.79
N GLU A 159 11.82 11.53 -6.10
CA GLU A 159 12.96 11.31 -5.22
C GLU A 159 13.76 12.57 -4.88
N PRO A 160 13.90 13.62 -5.74
CA PRO A 160 13.53 13.83 -7.15
C PRO A 160 14.49 13.17 -8.15
N ALA A 161 13.94 12.51 -9.17
CA ALA A 161 14.73 11.90 -10.24
C ALA A 161 15.21 12.95 -11.25
N ASN A 162 16.44 12.81 -11.72
CA ASN A 162 16.97 13.58 -12.83
C ASN A 162 17.74 12.67 -13.79
N PHE A 163 17.50 12.81 -15.09
CA PHE A 163 18.23 12.05 -16.08
C PHE A 163 19.47 12.84 -16.53
N GLY A 164 20.62 12.18 -16.59
CA GLY A 164 21.81 12.77 -17.19
C GLY A 164 22.62 13.73 -16.31
N THR A 165 22.42 13.74 -14.99
CA THR A 165 23.23 14.57 -14.08
C THR A 165 24.71 14.18 -14.18
N ASN A 166 25.57 15.16 -14.53
CA ASN A 166 27.00 14.97 -14.83
C ASN A 166 27.29 14.01 -16.00
N GLU A 167 26.38 13.90 -16.97
CA GLU A 167 26.54 13.08 -18.18
C GLU A 167 26.60 13.96 -19.43
N ASN A 168 27.58 13.74 -20.32
CA ASN A 168 27.69 14.47 -21.58
C ASN A 168 26.55 14.13 -22.56
N GLU A 169 26.30 12.84 -22.77
CA GLU A 169 25.31 12.35 -23.73
C GLU A 169 24.46 11.28 -23.01
N PRO A 170 23.50 11.67 -22.17
CA PRO A 170 22.59 10.72 -21.56
C PRO A 170 21.78 9.96 -22.63
N TRP A 171 21.17 8.85 -22.24
CA TRP A 171 20.51 7.93 -23.18
C TRP A 171 19.46 8.59 -24.10
N TYR A 172 18.84 9.70 -23.68
CA TYR A 172 17.82 10.45 -24.43
C TYR A 172 18.40 11.57 -25.33
N PHE A 173 19.72 11.84 -25.28
CA PHE A 173 20.32 13.03 -25.91
C PHE A 173 20.16 13.08 -27.44
N GLY A 174 20.06 11.91 -28.08
CA GLY A 174 19.81 11.79 -29.52
C GLY A 174 18.35 11.59 -29.92
N GLU A 175 17.40 11.62 -28.96
CA GLU A 175 15.99 11.39 -29.25
C GLU A 175 15.31 12.68 -29.76
N GLY A 176 14.55 12.57 -30.85
CA GLY A 176 13.99 13.72 -31.58
C GLY A 176 12.87 14.47 -30.85
N ASP A 177 12.30 13.90 -29.80
CA ASP A 177 11.33 14.52 -28.89
C ASP A 177 11.99 15.33 -27.74
N HIS A 178 13.29 15.11 -27.52
CA HIS A 178 14.12 15.74 -26.49
C HIS A 178 15.44 16.35 -27.02
N PRO A 179 15.48 17.08 -28.15
CA PRO A 179 16.75 17.49 -28.75
C PRO A 179 17.46 18.55 -27.90
N ASN A 180 18.69 18.23 -27.46
CA ASN A 180 19.68 19.16 -26.88
C ASN A 180 19.25 19.92 -25.62
N ALA A 181 18.52 19.28 -24.69
CA ALA A 181 18.29 19.88 -23.37
C ALA A 181 19.64 20.04 -22.62
N GLU A 182 19.88 21.23 -22.05
CA GLU A 182 21.06 21.49 -21.22
C GLU A 182 21.10 20.51 -20.04
N GLN A 183 22.23 19.84 -19.86
CA GLN A 183 22.41 18.87 -18.79
C GLN A 183 22.76 19.57 -17.47
N LEU A 184 22.30 18.98 -16.37
CA LEU A 184 22.69 19.44 -15.05
C LEU A 184 24.12 19.02 -14.74
N TRP A 185 25.00 20.01 -14.54
CA TRP A 185 26.38 19.82 -14.10
C TRP A 185 26.57 20.34 -12.67
N CYS A 186 26.98 19.45 -11.78
CA CYS A 186 27.25 19.79 -10.39
C CYS A 186 28.71 20.24 -10.19
N PRO A 187 28.98 21.18 -9.27
CA PRO A 187 30.32 21.69 -9.04
C PRO A 187 31.29 20.57 -8.61
N SER A 188 32.32 20.28 -9.42
CA SER A 188 33.29 19.20 -9.18
C SER A 188 34.71 19.68 -8.82
N GLY A 189 34.96 20.99 -8.89
CA GLY A 189 36.28 21.63 -8.69
C GLY A 189 36.32 22.78 -7.66
N SER A 190 35.27 22.99 -6.87
CA SER A 190 35.18 24.08 -5.86
C SER A 190 35.22 23.55 -4.43
N VAL A 191 35.18 24.47 -3.44
CA VAL A 191 34.93 24.16 -2.01
C VAL A 191 33.64 23.36 -1.81
N ASP A 192 32.68 23.48 -2.71
CA ASP A 192 31.38 22.81 -2.61
C ASP A 192 31.42 21.32 -3.03
N LYS A 193 32.58 20.84 -3.51
CA LYS A 193 32.80 19.42 -3.86
C LYS A 193 32.49 18.49 -2.70
N GLU A 194 32.70 18.94 -1.45
CA GLU A 194 32.45 18.13 -0.25
C GLU A 194 30.98 17.72 -0.11
N TRP A 195 30.03 18.47 -0.69
CA TRP A 195 28.62 18.12 -0.67
C TRP A 195 28.27 17.03 -1.69
N GLU A 196 28.89 17.05 -2.86
CA GLU A 196 28.67 16.06 -3.90
C GLU A 196 29.43 14.75 -3.61
N VAL A 197 30.64 14.88 -3.08
CA VAL A 197 31.56 13.79 -2.73
C VAL A 197 31.90 13.92 -1.24
N PRO A 198 30.99 13.50 -0.34
CA PRO A 198 31.21 13.60 1.09
C PRO A 198 32.44 12.80 1.55
N PRO A 199 33.09 13.20 2.66
CA PRO A 199 34.24 12.47 3.22
C PRO A 199 33.94 10.98 3.46
N TYR A 200 32.69 10.67 3.80
CA TYR A 200 32.17 9.31 3.84
C TYR A 200 31.15 9.09 2.71
N GLN A 201 31.49 8.25 1.73
CA GLN A 201 30.56 7.86 0.68
C GLN A 201 29.72 6.67 1.18
N THR A 202 28.40 6.81 1.21
CA THR A 202 27.51 5.70 1.57
C THR A 202 27.51 4.62 0.48
N HIS A 203 27.01 3.43 0.82
CA HIS A 203 26.87 2.32 -0.14
C HIS A 203 26.15 2.72 -1.45
N SER A 204 25.21 3.67 -1.40
CA SER A 204 24.51 4.18 -2.58
C SER A 204 25.47 4.64 -3.68
N VAL A 205 26.56 5.34 -3.33
CA VAL A 205 27.56 5.79 -4.31
C VAL A 205 28.35 4.62 -4.91
N TYR A 206 28.61 3.58 -4.11
CA TYR A 206 29.36 2.39 -4.55
C TYR A 206 28.54 1.38 -5.35
N TYR A 207 27.23 1.27 -5.07
CA TYR A 207 26.35 0.36 -5.81
C TYR A 207 26.28 0.74 -7.29
N TYR A 208 26.11 2.03 -7.61
CA TYR A 208 26.11 2.49 -8.99
C TYR A 208 27.47 2.27 -9.71
N LYS A 209 28.60 2.39 -8.99
CA LYS A 209 29.93 2.03 -9.51
C LYS A 209 30.02 0.57 -9.98
N LYS A 210 29.28 -0.35 -9.36
CA LYS A 210 29.33 -1.80 -9.67
C LYS A 210 28.32 -2.24 -10.74
N VAL A 211 27.15 -1.62 -10.78
CA VAL A 211 26.03 -2.08 -11.65
C VAL A 211 26.04 -1.39 -13.02
N SER A 212 26.75 -0.27 -13.19
CA SER A 212 26.84 0.37 -14.51
C SER A 212 27.78 -0.40 -15.44
N THR A 213 27.23 -1.02 -16.47
CA THR A 213 27.97 -1.47 -17.67
C THR A 213 28.30 -0.30 -18.61
N LEU A 214 27.81 0.91 -18.33
CA LEU A 214 28.21 2.12 -19.04
C LEU A 214 29.69 2.41 -18.75
N ALA A 215 30.47 2.39 -19.82
CA ALA A 215 31.92 2.52 -19.83
C ALA A 215 32.44 3.71 -19.01
N SER A 216 33.12 3.42 -17.90
CA SER A 216 34.44 3.96 -17.52
C SER A 216 34.72 5.47 -17.56
N LYS A 217 33.72 6.38 -17.50
CA LYS A 217 33.98 7.84 -17.46
C LYS A 217 33.12 8.67 -16.50
N ILE A 218 32.18 8.06 -15.74
CA ILE A 218 31.31 8.79 -14.82
C ILE A 218 31.84 8.65 -13.38
N GLU A 219 32.20 9.78 -12.75
CA GLU A 219 32.45 9.83 -11.30
C GLU A 219 31.11 9.80 -10.55
N TRP A 220 30.77 8.64 -10.00
CA TRP A 220 29.56 8.48 -9.18
C TRP A 220 29.66 9.29 -7.88
N SER A 221 28.58 10.02 -7.58
CA SER A 221 28.43 10.95 -6.46
C SER A 221 27.01 10.85 -5.89
N LEU A 222 26.69 11.63 -4.85
CA LEU A 222 25.32 11.68 -4.34
C LEU A 222 24.32 12.25 -5.35
N ALA A 223 24.76 13.14 -6.25
CA ALA A 223 23.92 13.72 -7.30
C ALA A 223 23.63 12.77 -8.48
N SER A 224 24.17 11.56 -8.46
CA SER A 224 23.92 10.58 -9.52
C SER A 224 22.43 10.27 -9.66
N LYS A 225 21.86 10.61 -10.83
CA LYS A 225 20.43 10.50 -11.16
C LYS A 225 19.49 11.38 -10.33
N THR A 226 19.99 12.48 -9.75
CA THR A 226 19.18 13.44 -8.98
C THR A 226 19.75 14.86 -9.12
N LEU A 227 19.32 15.81 -8.29
CA LEU A 227 19.80 17.19 -8.30
C LEU A 227 21.15 17.31 -7.58
N CYS A 228 21.86 18.42 -7.80
CA CYS A 228 23.13 18.70 -7.12
C CYS A 228 22.91 18.88 -5.61
N MET A 229 23.75 18.25 -4.79
CA MET A 229 23.70 18.38 -3.33
C MET A 229 23.94 19.81 -2.85
N THR A 230 24.62 20.62 -3.67
CA THR A 230 24.85 22.05 -3.47
C THR A 230 23.61 22.93 -3.63
N ALA A 231 22.53 22.42 -4.23
CA ALA A 231 21.28 23.17 -4.39
C ALA A 231 20.69 23.58 -3.03
N VAL A 232 19.97 24.71 -3.01
CA VAL A 232 19.31 25.25 -1.81
C VAL A 232 17.80 25.35 -1.99
N GLN A 233 17.07 25.05 -0.92
CA GLN A 233 15.62 25.15 -0.81
C GLN A 233 15.23 25.99 0.41
N GLY A 234 13.93 26.24 0.60
CA GLY A 234 13.41 26.93 1.78
C GLY A 234 13.96 28.35 1.90
N ASP A 235 13.92 29.12 0.80
CA ASP A 235 14.42 30.49 0.73
C ASP A 235 15.94 30.58 1.04
N GLY A 236 16.70 29.66 0.45
CA GLY A 236 18.16 29.60 0.56
C GLY A 236 18.72 28.99 1.85
N LYS A 237 17.87 28.50 2.75
CA LYS A 237 18.27 28.06 4.10
C LYS A 237 18.56 26.57 4.23
N LEU A 238 17.99 25.75 3.36
CA LEU A 238 18.07 24.29 3.46
C LEU A 238 18.91 23.75 2.31
N ARG A 239 20.01 23.07 2.61
CA ARG A 239 20.79 22.38 1.59
C ARG A 239 20.07 21.15 1.10
N PHE A 240 20.10 20.90 -0.21
CA PHE A 240 19.55 19.68 -0.77
C PHE A 240 20.23 18.42 -0.21
N TYR A 241 21.53 18.48 0.09
CA TYR A 241 22.27 17.47 0.85
C TYR A 241 21.54 16.97 2.11
N ASP A 242 20.88 17.87 2.85
CA ASP A 242 20.19 17.55 4.10
C ASP A 242 18.72 17.14 3.88
N VAL A 243 18.09 17.66 2.83
CA VAL A 243 16.63 17.54 2.62
C VAL A 243 16.23 16.70 1.41
N LYS A 244 17.17 16.09 0.67
CA LYS A 244 16.85 15.26 -0.50
C LYS A 244 15.85 14.15 -0.18
N ASN A 245 16.01 13.45 0.94
CA ASN A 245 15.08 12.39 1.35
C ASN A 245 13.72 12.91 1.82
N LEU A 246 13.53 14.23 1.94
CA LEU A 246 12.26 14.87 2.31
C LEU A 246 11.48 15.40 1.10
N TYR A 247 12.02 15.30 -0.12
CA TYR A 247 11.43 15.93 -1.30
C TYR A 247 10.03 15.40 -1.61
N GLY A 248 9.88 14.11 -1.93
CA GLY A 248 8.56 13.51 -2.20
C GLY A 248 7.61 13.53 -1.00
N TRP A 249 8.15 13.50 0.23
CA TRP A 249 7.34 13.72 1.44
C TRP A 249 6.70 15.12 1.46
N SER A 250 7.49 16.15 1.13
CA SER A 250 7.01 17.54 1.12
C SER A 250 6.01 17.79 0.00
N GLU A 251 6.22 17.17 -1.16
CA GLU A 251 5.31 17.22 -2.30
C GLU A 251 3.99 16.50 -1.99
N ALA A 252 4.02 15.30 -1.42
CA ALA A 252 2.81 14.56 -1.04
C ALA A 252 1.88 15.37 -0.15
N LYS A 253 2.45 16.12 0.81
CA LYS A 253 1.70 17.02 1.69
C LYS A 253 1.04 18.16 0.90
N ALA A 254 1.78 18.83 0.03
CA ALA A 254 1.25 19.91 -0.80
C ALA A 254 0.17 19.41 -1.77
N THR A 255 0.39 18.26 -2.40
CA THR A 255 -0.55 17.65 -3.35
C THR A 255 -1.86 17.24 -2.69
N LEU A 256 -1.84 16.66 -1.48
CA LEU A 256 -3.08 16.34 -0.77
C LEU A 256 -3.88 17.60 -0.45
N GLN A 257 -3.21 18.67 -0.01
CA GLN A 257 -3.86 19.96 0.26
C GLN A 257 -4.48 20.56 -1.01
N ALA A 258 -3.74 20.51 -2.13
CA ALA A 258 -4.23 20.97 -3.43
C ALA A 258 -5.44 20.16 -3.89
N GLN A 259 -5.40 18.82 -3.78
CA GLN A 259 -6.49 17.93 -4.14
C GLN A 259 -7.76 18.24 -3.35
N HIS A 260 -7.66 18.34 -2.01
CA HIS A 260 -8.80 18.68 -1.16
C HIS A 260 -9.41 20.04 -1.53
N THR A 261 -8.56 21.04 -1.78
CA THR A 261 -9.00 22.39 -2.14
C THR A 261 -9.67 22.43 -3.51
N ALA A 262 -9.09 21.75 -4.50
CA ALA A 262 -9.59 21.75 -5.88
C ALA A 262 -10.88 20.95 -6.04
N MET A 263 -11.00 19.83 -5.33
CA MET A 263 -12.12 18.89 -5.54
C MET A 263 -13.21 18.98 -4.47
N GLY A 264 -12.91 19.50 -3.28
CA GLY A 264 -13.81 19.41 -2.12
C GLY A 264 -14.08 17.97 -1.65
N LYS A 265 -13.26 17.01 -2.09
CA LYS A 265 -13.37 15.57 -1.80
C LYS A 265 -12.01 15.00 -1.38
N ARG A 266 -12.06 13.92 -0.61
CA ARG A 266 -10.91 13.23 -0.03
C ARG A 266 -9.95 12.65 -1.07
N GLY A 267 -10.49 12.06 -2.13
CA GLY A 267 -9.71 11.42 -3.19
C GLY A 267 -8.65 10.44 -2.67
N VAL A 268 -7.51 10.38 -3.35
CA VAL A 268 -6.30 9.67 -2.91
C VAL A 268 -5.06 10.25 -3.58
N VAL A 269 -3.96 10.37 -2.83
CA VAL A 269 -2.63 10.68 -3.38
C VAL A 269 -1.77 9.41 -3.29
N ILE A 270 -1.08 9.07 -4.37
CA ILE A 270 -0.07 8.01 -4.43
C ILE A 270 1.29 8.66 -4.69
N SER A 271 2.27 8.41 -3.84
CA SER A 271 3.63 8.97 -3.97
C SER A 271 4.67 7.88 -4.14
N ARG A 272 5.68 8.12 -4.99
CA ARG A 272 6.82 7.22 -5.12
C ARG A 272 7.77 7.38 -3.95
N SER A 273 8.37 8.56 -3.82
CA SER A 273 9.30 8.82 -2.75
C SER A 273 8.58 9.07 -1.43
N THR A 274 9.11 8.45 -0.37
CA THR A 274 8.53 8.50 0.98
C THR A 274 9.59 8.63 2.06
N PHE A 275 9.20 9.26 3.16
CA PHE A 275 9.97 9.39 4.41
C PHE A 275 9.01 9.13 5.59
N PRO A 276 9.47 8.79 6.80
CA PRO A 276 8.63 8.75 8.00
C PRO A 276 7.64 9.91 8.05
N SER A 277 6.37 9.58 8.32
CA SER A 277 5.16 10.44 8.24
C SER A 277 4.53 10.66 6.86
N ALA A 278 5.11 10.18 5.75
CA ALA A 278 4.50 10.30 4.42
C ALA A 278 3.10 9.68 4.33
N GLY A 279 2.84 8.61 5.11
CA GLY A 279 1.55 7.95 5.18
C GLY A 279 0.39 8.82 5.64
N ARG A 280 0.66 9.98 6.25
CA ARG A 280 -0.35 10.99 6.61
C ARG A 280 -0.93 11.70 5.40
N TYR A 281 -0.25 11.64 4.25
CA TYR A 281 -0.53 12.47 3.09
C TYR A 281 -0.80 11.63 1.84
N ALA A 282 -0.13 10.48 1.70
CA ALA A 282 -0.24 9.64 0.52
C ALA A 282 -0.17 8.15 0.88
N GLY A 283 -0.75 7.32 0.00
CA GLY A 283 -0.33 5.93 -0.15
C GLY A 283 0.94 5.82 -0.97
N HIS A 284 1.36 4.58 -1.21
CA HIS A 284 2.55 4.27 -1.97
C HIS A 284 2.32 3.02 -2.83
N TRP A 285 3.13 2.85 -3.87
CA TRP A 285 3.26 1.58 -4.59
C TRP A 285 4.73 1.17 -4.60
N LEU A 286 5.03 -0.11 -4.63
CA LEU A 286 6.39 -0.65 -4.45
C LEU A 286 7.35 -0.40 -5.64
N GLY A 287 7.05 0.58 -6.50
CA GLY A 287 7.90 1.03 -7.59
C GLY A 287 7.94 0.07 -8.78
N ASP A 288 8.95 0.28 -9.61
CA ASP A 288 9.20 -0.42 -10.88
C ASP A 288 9.71 -1.84 -10.64
N ASN A 289 8.78 -2.74 -10.34
CA ASN A 289 9.03 -4.18 -10.19
C ASN A 289 9.14 -4.89 -11.54
N ALA A 290 9.69 -6.11 -11.54
CA ALA A 290 9.79 -6.95 -12.73
C ALA A 290 8.71 -8.04 -12.76
N ALA A 291 8.36 -8.51 -13.96
CA ALA A 291 7.46 -9.64 -14.21
C ALA A 291 8.15 -10.98 -13.88
N THR A 292 8.51 -11.17 -12.60
CA THR A 292 9.18 -12.36 -12.08
C THR A 292 8.46 -12.92 -10.85
N TRP A 293 8.74 -14.17 -10.50
CA TRP A 293 8.19 -14.77 -9.28
C TRP A 293 8.87 -14.22 -8.01
N GLU A 294 10.11 -13.73 -8.13
CA GLU A 294 10.88 -13.07 -7.09
C GLU A 294 10.21 -11.77 -6.65
N ASP A 295 9.80 -10.93 -7.61
CA ASP A 295 9.10 -9.68 -7.36
C ASP A 295 7.68 -9.92 -6.81
N LEU A 296 7.00 -10.98 -7.27
CA LEU A 296 5.73 -11.42 -6.69
C LEU A 296 5.90 -11.72 -5.19
N ARG A 297 6.94 -12.45 -4.79
CA ARG A 297 7.25 -12.74 -3.38
C ARG A 297 7.66 -11.49 -2.61
N SER A 298 8.51 -10.66 -3.19
CA SER A 298 9.02 -9.43 -2.57
C SER A 298 7.89 -8.42 -2.31
N SER A 299 6.81 -8.45 -3.11
CA SER A 299 5.64 -7.59 -2.89
C SER A 299 4.95 -7.83 -1.53
N ILE A 300 4.98 -9.06 -1.01
CA ILE A 300 4.42 -9.40 0.31
C ILE A 300 5.27 -8.79 1.43
N ILE A 301 6.60 -8.83 1.25
CA ILE A 301 7.57 -8.28 2.20
C ILE A 301 7.41 -6.75 2.23
N GLY A 302 7.49 -6.10 1.07
CA GLY A 302 7.34 -4.64 0.96
C GLY A 302 6.00 -4.15 1.51
N ALA A 303 4.88 -4.83 1.20
CA ALA A 303 3.58 -4.45 1.75
C ALA A 303 3.54 -4.55 3.29
N SER A 304 4.23 -5.54 3.87
CA SER A 304 4.34 -5.71 5.32
C SER A 304 5.23 -4.63 5.96
N GLU A 305 6.37 -4.33 5.37
CA GLU A 305 7.30 -3.28 5.83
C GLU A 305 6.64 -1.90 5.83
N PHE A 306 5.96 -1.53 4.74
CA PHE A 306 5.26 -0.25 4.65
C PHE A 306 4.11 -0.10 5.63
N ASN A 307 3.50 -1.20 6.08
CA ASN A 307 2.56 -1.15 7.20
C ASN A 307 3.27 -0.78 8.52
N MET A 308 4.49 -1.29 8.77
CA MET A 308 5.29 -0.87 9.91
C MET A 308 5.73 0.60 9.79
N PHE A 309 6.01 1.06 8.57
CA PHE A 309 6.38 2.45 8.27
C PHE A 309 5.20 3.44 8.34
N GLY A 310 3.98 2.96 8.59
CA GLY A 310 2.79 3.81 8.72
C GLY A 310 2.11 4.17 7.40
N ILE A 311 2.29 3.37 6.34
CA ILE A 311 1.72 3.56 5.01
C ILE A 311 0.94 2.29 4.63
N PRO A 312 -0.25 2.05 5.22
CA PRO A 312 -1.00 0.83 4.98
C PRO A 312 -1.69 0.79 3.60
N TYR A 313 -1.86 1.93 2.92
CA TYR A 313 -2.40 1.96 1.57
C TYR A 313 -1.25 1.73 0.56
N ILE A 314 -0.94 0.45 0.38
CA ILE A 314 0.25 -0.06 -0.33
C ILE A 314 -0.11 -1.19 -1.29
N GLY A 315 0.69 -1.36 -2.34
CA GLY A 315 0.65 -2.49 -3.27
C GLY A 315 1.78 -2.45 -4.28
N ALA A 316 1.94 -3.53 -5.06
CA ALA A 316 2.87 -3.60 -6.18
C ALA A 316 2.10 -3.53 -7.51
N ASP A 317 2.80 -3.22 -8.59
CA ASP A 317 2.23 -3.32 -9.93
C ASP A 317 2.01 -4.78 -10.31
N ILE A 318 0.73 -5.15 -10.39
CA ILE A 318 0.29 -6.52 -10.60
C ILE A 318 0.72 -6.98 -12.01
N CYS A 319 1.27 -8.19 -12.07
CA CYS A 319 1.91 -8.82 -13.23
C CYS A 319 3.33 -8.31 -13.55
N GLY A 320 3.81 -7.26 -12.85
CA GLY A 320 5.14 -6.70 -12.98
C GLY A 320 5.22 -5.58 -14.01
N PHE A 321 5.90 -4.49 -13.68
CA PHE A 321 6.03 -3.33 -14.56
C PHE A 321 6.99 -3.59 -15.72
N HIS A 322 8.16 -4.17 -15.45
CA HIS A 322 9.17 -4.51 -16.45
C HIS A 322 9.13 -5.98 -16.89
N GLY A 323 9.45 -6.24 -18.15
CA GLY A 323 9.53 -7.59 -18.69
C GLY A 323 8.19 -8.14 -19.17
N LYS A 324 8.19 -9.38 -19.67
CA LYS A 324 6.99 -10.04 -20.20
C LYS A 324 6.48 -11.06 -19.18
N PRO A 325 5.28 -10.88 -18.60
CA PRO A 325 4.72 -11.89 -17.71
C PRO A 325 4.34 -13.15 -18.48
N SER A 326 4.44 -14.31 -17.83
CA SER A 326 3.70 -15.50 -18.27
C SER A 326 2.23 -15.39 -17.84
N GLU A 327 1.34 -16.10 -18.55
CA GLU A 327 -0.08 -16.19 -18.17
C GLU A 327 -0.24 -16.67 -16.73
N GLU A 328 0.54 -17.69 -16.31
CA GLU A 328 0.49 -18.21 -14.94
C GLU A 328 0.95 -17.18 -13.91
N LEU A 329 2.06 -16.47 -14.17
CA LEU A 329 2.54 -15.43 -13.26
C LEU A 329 1.48 -14.34 -13.09
N CYS A 330 0.94 -13.81 -14.20
CA CYS A 330 -0.06 -12.75 -14.12
C CYS A 330 -1.34 -13.23 -13.43
N LEU A 331 -1.75 -14.48 -13.66
CA LEU A 331 -2.86 -15.11 -12.93
C LEU A 331 -2.62 -15.14 -11.42
N ARG A 332 -1.46 -15.66 -10.97
CA ARG A 332 -1.13 -15.72 -9.53
C ARG A 332 -0.95 -14.34 -8.93
N TRP A 333 -0.45 -13.38 -9.69
CA TRP A 333 -0.31 -12.01 -9.22
C TRP A 333 -1.66 -11.32 -9.07
N GLN A 334 -2.64 -11.56 -9.96
CA GLN A 334 -4.01 -11.04 -9.76
C GLN A 334 -4.66 -11.65 -8.50
N GLN A 335 -4.39 -12.92 -8.22
CA GLN A 335 -4.86 -13.56 -6.98
C GLN A 335 -4.25 -12.93 -5.73
N LEU A 336 -2.93 -12.70 -5.70
CA LEU A 336 -2.24 -12.04 -4.59
C LEU A 336 -2.61 -10.56 -4.48
N GLY A 337 -2.55 -9.82 -5.59
CA GLY A 337 -2.73 -8.38 -5.65
C GLY A 337 -4.10 -7.91 -5.18
N ALA A 338 -5.13 -8.77 -5.28
CA ALA A 338 -6.43 -8.53 -4.66
C ALA A 338 -6.38 -8.33 -3.13
N PHE A 339 -5.28 -8.73 -2.49
CA PHE A 339 -5.03 -8.57 -1.06
C PHE A 339 -4.09 -7.41 -0.69
N HIS A 340 -3.61 -6.64 -1.68
CA HIS A 340 -2.98 -5.34 -1.43
C HIS A 340 -4.04 -4.24 -1.33
N PRO A 341 -4.02 -3.37 -0.31
CA PRO A 341 -4.93 -2.23 -0.23
C PRO A 341 -4.93 -1.36 -1.50
N PHE A 342 -3.77 -1.15 -2.12
CA PHE A 342 -3.66 -0.58 -3.47
C PHE A 342 -3.56 -1.70 -4.51
N MET A 343 -4.66 -1.97 -5.22
CA MET A 343 -4.77 -3.05 -6.21
C MET A 343 -4.71 -2.50 -7.63
N ARG A 344 -3.50 -2.29 -8.16
CA ARG A 344 -3.27 -1.75 -9.52
C ARG A 344 -2.53 -2.75 -10.41
N ASN A 345 -3.03 -2.96 -11.63
CA ASN A 345 -2.25 -3.55 -12.72
C ASN A 345 -1.69 -2.40 -13.56
N HIS A 346 -0.36 -2.34 -13.69
CA HIS A 346 0.38 -1.30 -14.40
C HIS A 346 1.52 -1.94 -15.18
N ASN A 347 1.96 -1.30 -16.25
CA ASN A 347 2.91 -1.86 -17.22
C ASN A 347 3.73 -0.77 -17.87
N VAL A 348 4.94 -1.10 -18.31
CA VAL A 348 5.85 -0.23 -19.04
C VAL A 348 5.38 0.03 -20.49
N LYS A 349 5.82 1.16 -21.05
CA LYS A 349 5.65 1.51 -22.47
C LYS A 349 6.31 0.48 -23.37
N LYS A 350 5.61 0.13 -24.46
CA LYS A 350 5.97 -0.93 -25.42
C LYS A 350 6.03 -2.35 -24.83
N GLY A 351 5.71 -2.55 -23.55
CA GLY A 351 5.54 -3.89 -22.97
C GLY A 351 4.31 -4.60 -23.56
N GLU A 352 4.33 -5.93 -23.60
CA GLU A 352 3.16 -6.72 -24.02
C GLU A 352 1.95 -6.38 -23.13
N PRO A 353 0.73 -6.25 -23.67
CA PRO A 353 -0.45 -6.01 -22.85
C PRO A 353 -0.59 -7.07 -21.75
N GLN A 354 -1.05 -6.64 -20.57
CA GLN A 354 -1.18 -7.53 -19.40
C GLN A 354 -2.40 -7.25 -18.51
N ASP A 355 -3.34 -6.42 -18.98
CA ASP A 355 -4.63 -6.29 -18.31
C ASP A 355 -5.38 -7.64 -18.32
N PRO A 356 -6.27 -7.89 -17.35
CA PRO A 356 -6.88 -9.22 -17.15
C PRO A 356 -7.48 -9.84 -18.41
N ALA A 357 -8.13 -9.04 -19.26
CA ALA A 357 -8.76 -9.48 -20.50
C ALA A 357 -7.80 -10.02 -21.58
N GLN A 358 -6.48 -10.01 -21.36
CA GLN A 358 -5.52 -10.67 -22.25
C GLN A 358 -5.65 -12.19 -22.28
N TRP A 359 -6.01 -12.80 -21.14
CA TRP A 359 -6.06 -14.25 -21.02
C TRP A 359 -7.37 -14.68 -20.34
N PRO A 360 -8.11 -15.65 -20.90
CA PRO A 360 -9.34 -16.15 -20.28
C PRO A 360 -9.14 -16.65 -18.83
N GLN A 361 -8.01 -17.31 -18.53
CA GLN A 361 -7.75 -17.79 -17.16
C GLN A 361 -7.44 -16.63 -16.19
N VAL A 362 -6.77 -15.58 -16.66
CA VAL A 362 -6.49 -14.39 -15.86
C VAL A 362 -7.77 -13.61 -15.58
N VAL A 363 -8.70 -13.50 -16.54
CA VAL A 363 -10.05 -12.96 -16.31
C VAL A 363 -10.75 -13.68 -15.16
N GLU A 364 -10.82 -15.00 -15.21
CA GLU A 364 -11.54 -15.80 -14.21
C GLU A 364 -10.89 -15.73 -12.83
N ALA A 365 -9.55 -15.78 -12.76
CA ALA A 365 -8.82 -15.61 -11.51
C ALA A 365 -9.02 -14.21 -10.92
N THR A 366 -8.93 -13.17 -11.77
CA THR A 366 -9.14 -11.77 -11.36
C THR A 366 -10.55 -11.58 -10.83
N LYS A 367 -11.59 -12.09 -11.51
CA LYS A 367 -12.97 -12.01 -11.03
C LYS A 367 -13.13 -12.66 -9.67
N LYS A 368 -12.65 -13.90 -9.48
CA LYS A 368 -12.77 -14.61 -8.19
C LYS A 368 -12.08 -13.84 -7.06
N ALA A 369 -10.85 -13.37 -7.29
CA ALA A 369 -10.09 -12.64 -6.28
C ALA A 369 -10.67 -11.24 -6.00
N ALA A 370 -11.02 -10.48 -7.03
CA ALA A 370 -11.59 -9.14 -6.92
C ALA A 370 -13.00 -9.17 -6.29
N PHE A 371 -13.89 -10.09 -6.67
CA PHE A 371 -15.20 -10.18 -6.03
C PHE A 371 -15.09 -10.63 -4.56
N PHE A 372 -14.14 -11.50 -4.20
CA PHE A 372 -13.85 -11.79 -2.80
C PHE A 372 -13.41 -10.51 -2.08
N ARG A 373 -12.45 -9.76 -2.64
CA ARG A 373 -12.01 -8.47 -2.09
C ARG A 373 -13.18 -7.51 -1.89
N TYR A 374 -13.99 -7.29 -2.94
CA TYR A 374 -15.14 -6.37 -2.92
C TYR A 374 -16.15 -6.77 -1.84
N LYS A 375 -16.33 -8.07 -1.61
CA LYS A 375 -17.19 -8.57 -0.54
C LYS A 375 -16.68 -8.15 0.84
N TYR A 376 -15.37 -8.16 1.06
CA TYR A 376 -14.73 -7.80 2.33
C TYR A 376 -14.24 -6.35 2.42
N LEU A 377 -14.55 -5.48 1.45
CA LEU A 377 -14.21 -4.06 1.54
C LEU A 377 -14.71 -3.37 2.82
N PRO A 378 -15.91 -3.66 3.35
CA PRO A 378 -16.33 -3.07 4.63
C PRO A 378 -15.39 -3.42 5.79
N TYR A 379 -14.86 -4.63 5.83
CA TYR A 379 -13.84 -5.05 6.80
C TYR A 379 -12.51 -4.35 6.55
N LEU A 380 -11.98 -4.41 5.32
CA LEU A 380 -10.70 -3.80 4.96
C LEU A 380 -10.70 -2.28 5.23
N TYR A 381 -11.76 -1.58 4.82
CA TYR A 381 -11.92 -0.14 5.04
C TYR A 381 -12.05 0.21 6.53
N SER A 382 -12.69 -0.66 7.33
CA SER A 382 -12.72 -0.52 8.78
C SER A 382 -11.32 -0.69 9.42
N LEU A 383 -10.47 -1.57 8.89
CA LEU A 383 -9.08 -1.69 9.33
C LEU A 383 -8.30 -0.40 9.05
N HIS A 384 -8.45 0.17 7.86
CA HIS A 384 -7.82 1.46 7.52
C HIS A 384 -8.33 2.60 8.40
N PHE A 385 -9.62 2.65 8.72
CA PHE A 385 -10.15 3.61 9.69
C PHE A 385 -9.49 3.46 11.06
N ILE A 386 -9.36 2.22 11.58
CA ILE A 386 -8.70 1.97 12.86
C ILE A 386 -7.25 2.45 12.82
N ALA A 387 -6.52 2.12 11.75
CA ALA A 387 -5.14 2.57 11.56
C ALA A 387 -5.05 4.11 11.50
N SER A 388 -5.99 4.77 10.85
CA SER A 388 -6.02 6.24 10.71
C SER A 388 -6.33 6.96 12.03
N VAL A 389 -7.07 6.31 12.93
CA VAL A 389 -7.43 6.87 14.25
C VAL A 389 -6.39 6.53 15.32
N LYS A 390 -5.84 5.32 15.30
CA LYS A 390 -5.03 4.78 16.41
C LYS A 390 -3.59 4.45 16.05
N GLY A 391 -3.21 4.52 14.78
CA GLY A 391 -2.00 3.88 14.27
C GLY A 391 -2.15 2.36 14.23
N GLY A 392 -1.03 1.66 14.07
CA GLY A 392 -0.99 0.21 13.86
C GLY A 392 -1.06 -0.17 12.39
N THR A 393 -1.35 -1.45 12.14
CA THR A 393 -1.15 -2.08 10.82
C THR A 393 -2.45 -2.62 10.22
N VAL A 394 -2.52 -2.67 8.89
CA VAL A 394 -3.60 -3.34 8.12
C VAL A 394 -3.11 -4.67 7.57
N ILE A 395 -2.04 -4.68 6.78
CA ILE A 395 -1.31 -5.91 6.44
C ILE A 395 -0.33 -6.20 7.58
N ARG A 396 -0.33 -7.42 8.09
CA ARG A 396 0.51 -7.82 9.22
C ARG A 396 1.29 -9.10 8.92
N PRO A 397 2.60 -9.13 9.19
CA PRO A 397 3.33 -10.38 9.38
C PRO A 397 2.68 -11.24 10.48
N MET A 398 2.84 -12.56 10.38
CA MET A 398 2.25 -13.50 11.34
C MET A 398 2.71 -13.23 12.79
N PHE A 399 3.96 -12.83 12.98
CA PHE A 399 4.51 -12.56 14.31
C PHE A 399 3.87 -11.37 15.03
N TYR A 400 3.12 -10.50 14.35
CA TYR A 400 2.38 -9.41 15.01
C TYR A 400 1.30 -9.93 15.95
N GLU A 401 0.61 -11.01 15.54
CA GLU A 401 -0.45 -11.63 16.34
C GLU A 401 0.05 -12.79 17.19
N TYR A 402 1.21 -13.35 16.84
CA TYR A 402 1.81 -14.52 17.47
C TYR A 402 3.28 -14.30 17.87
N PRO A 403 3.63 -13.22 18.60
CA PRO A 403 5.03 -12.89 18.84
C PRO A 403 5.72 -13.88 19.78
N GLY A 404 4.99 -14.73 20.52
CA GLY A 404 5.56 -15.83 21.30
C GLY A 404 5.79 -17.13 20.53
N ASP A 405 5.38 -17.19 19.25
CA ASP A 405 5.52 -18.35 18.39
C ASP A 405 6.66 -18.15 17.40
N LYS A 406 7.83 -18.71 17.72
CA LYS A 406 9.05 -18.56 16.91
C LYS A 406 8.91 -19.11 15.50
N SER A 407 7.95 -20.02 15.24
CA SER A 407 7.67 -20.49 13.88
C SER A 407 7.11 -19.40 12.97
N THR A 408 6.69 -18.26 13.53
CA THR A 408 6.11 -17.15 12.75
C THR A 408 7.10 -16.09 12.31
N TYR A 409 8.34 -16.11 12.83
CA TYR A 409 9.32 -15.05 12.56
C TYR A 409 9.85 -15.10 11.12
N ASP A 410 10.04 -16.31 10.58
CA ASP A 410 10.55 -16.55 9.23
C ASP A 410 9.44 -16.79 8.18
N LEU A 411 8.18 -16.49 8.51
CA LEU A 411 7.06 -16.62 7.57
C LEU A 411 6.93 -15.39 6.67
N SER A 412 7.62 -15.40 5.53
CA SER A 412 7.65 -14.25 4.62
C SER A 412 6.47 -14.16 3.65
N TYR A 413 5.77 -15.28 3.37
CA TYR A 413 4.83 -15.36 2.24
C TYR A 413 3.38 -15.67 2.63
N GLN A 414 3.06 -15.63 3.92
CA GLN A 414 1.69 -15.60 4.42
C GLN A 414 1.55 -14.40 5.36
N PHE A 415 0.40 -13.74 5.30
CA PHE A 415 0.19 -12.49 6.04
C PHE A 415 -1.27 -12.38 6.47
N LEU A 416 -1.55 -11.36 7.30
CA LEU A 416 -2.88 -11.10 7.79
C LEU A 416 -3.44 -9.79 7.25
N TRP A 417 -4.76 -9.74 7.04
CA TRP A 417 -5.54 -8.52 7.07
C TRP A 417 -6.10 -8.31 8.46
N GLY A 418 -5.57 -7.31 9.15
CA GLY A 418 -5.86 -7.06 10.55
C GLY A 418 -5.51 -8.29 11.41
N PRO A 419 -6.19 -8.49 12.54
CA PRO A 419 -5.93 -9.63 13.43
C PRO A 419 -6.63 -10.93 13.01
N SER A 420 -7.53 -10.89 12.02
CA SER A 420 -8.58 -11.91 11.87
C SER A 420 -8.59 -12.68 10.55
N MET A 421 -7.95 -12.21 9.48
CA MET A 421 -7.98 -12.91 8.19
C MET A 421 -6.56 -13.24 7.74
N LEU A 422 -6.26 -14.52 7.59
CA LEU A 422 -4.98 -15.04 7.09
C LEU A 422 -5.07 -15.31 5.60
N ILE A 423 -4.07 -14.83 4.87
CA ILE A 423 -3.95 -14.94 3.41
C ILE A 423 -2.66 -15.69 3.10
N ALA A 424 -2.78 -16.77 2.32
CA ALA A 424 -1.66 -17.61 1.91
C ALA A 424 -1.63 -17.80 0.38
N PRO A 425 -0.98 -16.90 -0.37
CA PRO A 425 -0.88 -16.96 -1.83
C PRO A 425 -0.02 -18.13 -2.33
N VAL A 426 -0.23 -18.51 -3.59
CA VAL A 426 0.70 -19.39 -4.33
C VAL A 426 1.78 -18.51 -4.97
N VAL A 427 3.04 -18.72 -4.60
CA VAL A 427 4.15 -17.81 -4.95
C VAL A 427 5.31 -18.47 -5.71
N TYR A 428 5.08 -19.70 -6.19
CA TYR A 428 6.03 -20.46 -7.01
C TYR A 428 5.35 -20.98 -8.27
N GLU A 429 6.09 -20.99 -9.37
CA GLU A 429 5.62 -21.46 -10.67
C GLU A 429 5.17 -22.93 -10.62
N LYS A 430 4.11 -23.27 -11.36
CA LYS A 430 3.50 -24.60 -11.50
C LYS A 430 2.93 -25.19 -10.20
N ALA A 431 3.03 -24.49 -9.07
CA ALA A 431 2.49 -24.96 -7.81
C ALA A 431 0.95 -24.97 -7.85
N LYS A 432 0.37 -26.08 -7.42
CA LYS A 432 -1.09 -26.28 -7.31
C LYS A 432 -1.56 -26.40 -5.86
N SER A 433 -0.63 -26.28 -4.93
CA SER A 433 -0.85 -26.29 -3.49
C SER A 433 0.09 -25.29 -2.82
N VAL A 434 -0.22 -24.93 -1.58
CA VAL A 434 0.63 -24.07 -0.75
C VAL A 434 0.75 -24.70 0.65
N LYS A 435 1.97 -24.71 1.17
CA LYS A 435 2.26 -25.09 2.55
C LYS A 435 2.05 -23.87 3.44
N VAL A 436 1.06 -23.94 4.32
CA VAL A 436 0.63 -22.83 5.19
C VAL A 436 0.86 -23.23 6.63
N TYR A 437 1.47 -22.34 7.41
CA TYR A 437 1.52 -22.47 8.86
C TYR A 437 0.22 -21.96 9.48
N ILE A 438 -0.50 -22.83 10.19
CA ILE A 438 -1.68 -22.48 10.97
C ILE A 438 -1.25 -22.27 12.44
N PRO A 439 -1.26 -21.03 12.97
CA PRO A 439 -0.91 -20.77 14.35
C PRO A 439 -1.86 -21.44 15.35
N LYS A 440 -1.47 -21.48 16.62
CA LYS A 440 -2.25 -22.11 17.71
C LYS A 440 -3.49 -21.28 18.09
N ASP A 441 -4.50 -21.31 17.22
CA ASP A 441 -5.85 -20.76 17.37
C ASP A 441 -6.82 -21.54 16.48
N ASP A 442 -8.12 -21.26 16.61
CA ASP A 442 -9.11 -21.77 15.67
C ASP A 442 -9.04 -20.98 14.36
N TRP A 443 -8.80 -21.66 13.25
CA TRP A 443 -8.79 -21.05 11.91
C TRP A 443 -9.76 -21.76 11.00
N PHE A 444 -10.64 -21.00 10.35
CA PHE A 444 -11.71 -21.51 9.50
C PHE A 444 -11.52 -21.08 8.06
N SER A 445 -11.58 -22.01 7.10
CA SER A 445 -11.47 -21.65 5.68
C SER A 445 -12.69 -20.86 5.20
N VAL A 446 -12.44 -19.85 4.37
CA VAL A 446 -13.45 -19.04 3.68
C VAL A 446 -13.22 -18.95 2.15
N TYR A 447 -12.30 -19.75 1.60
CA TYR A 447 -11.88 -19.64 0.19
C TYR A 447 -12.39 -20.76 -0.73
N ASP A 448 -12.76 -21.91 -0.18
CA ASP A 448 -13.15 -23.12 -0.93
C ASP A 448 -14.25 -23.87 -0.17
N ASP A 449 -15.34 -24.19 -0.87
CA ASP A 449 -16.52 -24.88 -0.33
C ASP A 449 -16.18 -26.25 0.29
N ARG A 450 -15.11 -26.91 -0.19
CA ARG A 450 -14.64 -28.18 0.39
C ARG A 450 -14.18 -28.02 1.83
N TYR A 451 -13.68 -26.84 2.18
CA TYR A 451 -13.11 -26.53 3.48
C TYR A 451 -13.93 -25.52 4.28
N TYR A 452 -14.99 -24.96 3.69
CA TYR A 452 -15.73 -23.86 4.28
C TYR A 452 -16.23 -24.20 5.69
N GLY A 453 -15.89 -23.33 6.65
CA GLY A 453 -16.30 -23.51 8.04
C GLY A 453 -15.63 -24.69 8.78
N ARG A 454 -14.62 -25.34 8.18
CA ARG A 454 -13.80 -26.36 8.87
C ARG A 454 -12.68 -25.69 9.66
N ALA A 455 -12.51 -26.12 10.91
CA ALA A 455 -11.37 -25.74 11.74
C ALA A 455 -10.13 -26.59 11.39
N PHE A 456 -8.94 -26.00 11.48
CA PHE A 456 -7.67 -26.68 11.22
C PHE A 456 -6.85 -26.82 12.51
N ASN A 457 -6.06 -27.90 12.57
CA ASN A 457 -5.07 -28.06 13.64
C ASN A 457 -3.94 -27.04 13.45
N SER A 458 -3.21 -26.75 14.52
CA SER A 458 -2.01 -25.90 14.42
C SER A 458 -0.86 -26.65 13.77
N GLY A 459 0.03 -25.92 13.08
CA GLY A 459 1.21 -26.42 12.40
C GLY A 459 1.15 -26.24 10.88
N PHE A 460 2.22 -26.67 10.20
CA PHE A 460 2.29 -26.64 8.75
C PHE A 460 1.35 -27.67 8.13
N GLN A 461 0.50 -27.21 7.22
CA GLN A 461 -0.42 -28.03 6.45
C GLN A 461 -0.38 -27.63 4.97
N GLU A 462 -0.67 -28.58 4.10
CA GLU A 462 -0.72 -28.34 2.66
C GLU A 462 -2.17 -28.14 2.20
N PHE A 463 -2.41 -27.05 1.49
CA PHE A 463 -3.72 -26.66 1.00
C PHE A 463 -3.74 -26.62 -0.52
N GLN A 464 -4.78 -27.22 -1.11
CA GLN A 464 -4.98 -27.19 -2.56
C GLN A 464 -5.35 -25.77 -3.00
N ALA A 465 -4.65 -25.31 -4.04
CA ALA A 465 -4.77 -23.97 -4.60
C ALA A 465 -4.53 -24.01 -6.13
N PRO A 466 -5.30 -24.79 -6.92
CA PRO A 466 -5.18 -24.78 -8.38
C PRO A 466 -5.42 -23.38 -8.96
N THR A 467 -4.96 -23.13 -10.18
CA THR A 467 -5.13 -21.83 -10.88
C THR A 467 -6.59 -21.40 -11.01
N THR A 468 -7.53 -22.35 -10.98
CA THR A 468 -8.97 -22.11 -11.06
C THR A 468 -9.62 -21.77 -9.72
N SER A 469 -8.91 -21.86 -8.59
CA SER A 469 -9.44 -21.60 -7.24
C SER A 469 -9.05 -20.20 -6.73
N LEU A 470 -9.71 -19.76 -5.66
CA LEU A 470 -9.21 -18.65 -4.86
C LEU A 470 -7.98 -19.13 -4.05
N ILE A 471 -7.07 -18.23 -3.70
CA ILE A 471 -5.96 -18.57 -2.82
C ILE A 471 -6.46 -18.95 -1.42
N PRO A 472 -5.73 -19.80 -0.67
CA PRO A 472 -6.12 -20.14 0.70
C PRO A 472 -6.26 -18.93 1.62
N ILE A 473 -7.47 -18.77 2.17
CA ILE A 473 -7.83 -17.69 3.09
C ILE A 473 -8.59 -18.28 4.27
N PHE A 474 -8.19 -17.88 5.47
CA PHE A 474 -8.73 -18.39 6.72
C PHE A 474 -9.13 -17.24 7.62
N VAL A 475 -10.21 -17.43 8.39
CA VAL A 475 -10.67 -16.46 9.38
C VAL A 475 -10.46 -17.04 10.77
N ARG A 476 -9.86 -16.22 11.64
CA ARG A 476 -9.51 -16.56 13.01
C ARG A 476 -10.77 -16.56 13.88
N GLY A 477 -11.00 -17.66 14.58
CA GLY A 477 -11.96 -17.76 15.68
C GLY A 477 -11.45 -17.12 16.98
N CYS A 478 -10.32 -16.42 16.95
CA CYS A 478 -9.69 -15.71 18.06
C CYS A 478 -9.35 -14.27 17.61
N PHE A 479 -9.50 -13.29 18.48
CA PHE A 479 -9.50 -11.85 18.22
C PHE A 479 -8.92 -11.18 19.44
N ILE A 480 -8.10 -10.17 19.20
CA ILE A 480 -7.53 -9.30 20.23
C ILE A 480 -8.38 -8.03 20.26
N ALA A 481 -9.16 -7.87 21.33
CA ALA A 481 -9.98 -6.68 21.51
C ALA A 481 -9.12 -5.50 21.99
N PHE A 482 -8.79 -4.59 21.08
CA PHE A 482 -8.14 -3.31 21.39
C PHE A 482 -9.18 -2.28 21.85
N TRP A 483 -9.40 -2.17 23.18
CA TRP A 483 -10.16 -1.07 23.78
C TRP A 483 -9.34 -0.35 24.85
N PRO A 484 -9.27 1.00 24.82
CA PRO A 484 -8.50 1.78 25.76
C PRO A 484 -9.33 1.97 27.03
N ARG A 485 -9.07 1.15 28.03
CA ARG A 485 -9.16 1.60 29.41
C ARG A 485 -7.84 1.25 30.06
N LEU A 486 -7.12 2.31 30.43
CA LEU A 486 -6.10 2.38 31.46
C LEU A 486 -6.06 1.08 32.27
N HIS A 487 -5.02 0.27 32.04
CA HIS A 487 -4.47 -0.84 32.84
C HIS A 487 -3.92 -1.98 31.95
N TYR A 488 -2.66 -2.30 32.23
CA TYR A 488 -1.69 -3.19 31.60
C TYR A 488 -2.05 -4.70 31.51
N HIS A 489 -3.27 -5.08 31.14
CA HIS A 489 -3.62 -6.50 30.98
C HIS A 489 -4.20 -6.79 29.60
N LEU A 490 -3.34 -7.37 28.74
CA LEU A 490 -3.66 -8.06 27.49
C LEU A 490 -4.83 -9.04 27.72
N ARG A 491 -6.07 -8.57 27.58
CA ARG A 491 -7.25 -9.44 27.60
C ARG A 491 -7.42 -10.08 26.23
N LYS A 492 -6.51 -11.03 25.98
CA LYS A 492 -6.50 -11.93 24.83
C LYS A 492 -7.85 -12.67 24.73
N ILE A 493 -8.34 -12.78 23.49
CA ILE A 493 -9.22 -13.83 22.97
C ILE A 493 -10.74 -13.59 23.04
N ARG A 494 -11.33 -13.15 21.93
CA ARG A 494 -12.74 -13.39 21.54
C ARG A 494 -12.80 -13.90 20.11
N GLY A 495 -13.90 -14.39 19.56
CA GLY A 495 -14.00 -14.68 18.13
C GLY A 495 -14.01 -13.44 17.25
N SER A 496 -13.98 -13.62 15.93
CA SER A 496 -14.01 -12.51 14.96
C SER A 496 -15.39 -12.35 14.33
N ILE A 497 -15.83 -11.10 14.14
CA ILE A 497 -17.00 -10.74 13.32
C ILE A 497 -16.51 -9.83 12.19
N LEU A 498 -16.65 -10.30 10.95
CA LEU A 498 -16.20 -9.58 9.76
C LEU A 498 -17.43 -9.05 9.01
N PRO A 499 -17.65 -7.72 8.98
CA PRO A 499 -18.64 -7.12 8.11
C PRO A 499 -18.25 -7.32 6.66
N ARG A 500 -19.21 -7.77 5.84
CA ARG A 500 -19.06 -7.94 4.41
C ARG A 500 -20.33 -7.48 3.69
N GLN A 501 -20.24 -7.27 2.40
CA GLN A 501 -21.36 -6.78 1.59
C GLN A 501 -21.40 -7.57 0.28
N GLU A 502 -22.58 -7.80 -0.29
CA GLU A 502 -22.63 -8.48 -1.58
C GLU A 502 -21.85 -7.65 -2.62
N PRO A 503 -20.84 -8.22 -3.32
CA PRO A 503 -19.97 -7.44 -4.17
C PRO A 503 -20.64 -7.12 -5.51
N ASN A 504 -20.18 -6.05 -6.14
CA ASN A 504 -20.59 -5.66 -7.49
C ASN A 504 -19.36 -5.22 -8.29
N ARG A 505 -19.53 -4.87 -9.57
CA ARG A 505 -18.41 -4.49 -10.46
C ARG A 505 -17.76 -3.14 -10.10
N THR A 506 -18.44 -2.32 -9.30
CA THR A 506 -17.90 -1.06 -8.76
C THR A 506 -18.19 -0.94 -7.27
N THR A 507 -17.42 -0.13 -6.55
CA THR A 507 -17.66 0.13 -5.12
C THR A 507 -18.96 0.89 -4.90
N SER A 508 -19.28 1.86 -5.76
CA SER A 508 -20.55 2.60 -5.72
C SER A 508 -21.78 1.69 -5.84
N ALA A 509 -21.72 0.66 -6.69
CA ALA A 509 -22.79 -0.33 -6.80
C ALA A 509 -22.77 -1.32 -5.63
N SER A 510 -21.58 -1.76 -5.19
CA SER A 510 -21.44 -2.65 -4.03
C SER A 510 -22.03 -2.03 -2.76
N ARG A 511 -21.80 -0.73 -2.53
CA ARG A 511 -22.27 0.02 -1.35
C ARG A 511 -23.80 0.12 -1.23
N LYS A 512 -24.55 -0.17 -2.29
CA LYS A 512 -26.03 -0.23 -2.31
C LYS A 512 -26.58 -1.60 -1.90
N ASN A 513 -25.73 -2.61 -1.83
CA ASN A 513 -26.13 -3.98 -1.54
C ASN A 513 -26.28 -4.23 -0.02
N PRO A 514 -27.02 -5.27 0.41
CA PRO A 514 -27.16 -5.59 1.83
C PRO A 514 -25.84 -6.01 2.48
N PHE A 515 -25.69 -5.65 3.76
CA PHE A 515 -24.61 -6.16 4.60
C PHE A 515 -24.88 -7.58 5.06
N GLU A 516 -23.79 -8.31 5.25
CA GLU A 516 -23.72 -9.63 5.85
C GLU A 516 -22.64 -9.63 6.94
N LEU A 517 -22.87 -10.34 8.05
CA LEU A 517 -21.86 -10.51 9.10
C LEU A 517 -21.36 -11.97 9.10
N LEU A 518 -20.07 -12.17 8.82
CA LEU A 518 -19.42 -13.45 9.07
C LEU A 518 -19.00 -13.51 10.55
N ILE A 519 -19.65 -14.39 11.33
CA ILE A 519 -19.37 -14.57 12.75
C ILE A 519 -18.58 -15.86 12.95
N VAL A 520 -17.38 -15.75 13.52
CA VAL A 520 -16.49 -16.88 13.83
C VAL A 520 -16.23 -16.91 15.34
N PRO A 521 -17.05 -17.63 16.12
CA PRO A 521 -16.92 -17.67 17.59
C PRO A 521 -15.67 -18.43 18.05
N PHE A 522 -15.09 -17.97 19.16
CA PHE A 522 -13.97 -18.66 19.79
C PHE A 522 -14.39 -20.00 20.40
N THR A 523 -13.57 -21.05 20.28
CA THR A 523 -13.96 -22.39 20.77
C THR A 523 -13.38 -22.73 22.15
N GLY A 524 -12.37 -22.01 22.62
CA GLY A 524 -11.64 -22.31 23.86
C GLY A 524 -12.05 -21.48 25.10
N GLY A 525 -11.60 -21.93 26.28
CA GLY A 525 -11.55 -21.14 27.52
C GLY A 525 -12.85 -20.47 28.00
N SER A 526 -12.70 -19.44 28.84
CA SER A 526 -13.81 -18.66 29.43
C SER A 526 -14.53 -17.74 28.43
N ASN A 527 -13.98 -17.59 27.22
CA ASN A 527 -14.56 -16.82 26.13
C ASN A 527 -15.18 -17.70 25.03
N LYS A 528 -15.35 -18.99 25.30
CA LYS A 528 -16.01 -19.93 24.39
C LYS A 528 -17.36 -19.39 23.92
N GLY A 529 -17.57 -19.43 22.62
CA GLY A 529 -18.77 -18.97 21.94
C GLY A 529 -18.87 -17.45 21.75
N LYS A 530 -17.86 -16.66 22.12
CA LYS A 530 -17.88 -15.20 21.92
C LYS A 530 -17.28 -14.82 20.58
N ALA A 531 -17.76 -13.73 19.97
CA ALA A 531 -17.08 -13.04 18.87
C ALA A 531 -17.29 -11.53 18.93
N GLU A 532 -16.34 -10.76 18.40
CA GLU A 532 -16.45 -9.29 18.28
C GLU A 532 -15.98 -8.79 16.93
N GLY A 533 -16.49 -7.63 16.53
CA GLY A 533 -16.06 -6.94 15.32
C GLY A 533 -16.51 -5.49 15.32
N VAL A 534 -16.06 -4.75 14.32
CA VAL A 534 -16.37 -3.33 14.14
C VAL A 534 -16.63 -3.03 12.67
N LEU A 535 -17.57 -2.12 12.42
CA LEU A 535 -17.82 -1.53 11.11
C LEU A 535 -17.70 -0.01 11.22
N TYR A 536 -16.85 0.57 10.40
CA TYR A 536 -16.82 1.99 10.09
C TYR A 536 -17.55 2.23 8.76
N TRP A 537 -18.38 3.27 8.71
CA TRP A 537 -19.08 3.64 7.48
C TRP A 537 -19.32 5.15 7.40
N ASP A 538 -18.78 5.79 6.37
CA ASP A 538 -19.02 7.19 6.00
C ASP A 538 -19.61 7.28 4.58
N ASP A 539 -19.70 8.47 4.01
CA ASP A 539 -20.12 8.66 2.61
C ASP A 539 -19.10 8.06 1.60
N GLY A 540 -17.85 7.89 2.01
CA GLY A 540 -16.76 7.30 1.23
C GLY A 540 -15.90 8.31 0.48
N GLU A 541 -16.18 9.61 0.55
CA GLU A 541 -15.46 10.60 -0.25
C GLU A 541 -15.33 12.01 0.36
N SER A 542 -16.05 12.35 1.43
CA SER A 542 -15.87 13.67 2.07
C SER A 542 -14.49 13.79 2.72
N VAL A 543 -13.88 14.98 2.62
CA VAL A 543 -12.60 15.31 3.26
C VAL A 543 -12.70 15.12 4.77
N ILE A 544 -11.68 14.52 5.37
CA ILE A 544 -11.57 14.35 6.83
C ILE A 544 -10.49 15.28 7.36
N GLU A 545 -10.89 16.42 7.92
CA GLU A 545 -9.99 17.27 8.71
C GLU A 545 -9.72 16.65 10.09
N SER A 546 -10.75 16.04 10.69
CA SER A 546 -10.65 15.30 11.93
C SER A 546 -11.78 14.29 12.06
N PHE A 547 -11.48 13.09 12.55
CA PHE A 547 -12.53 12.14 12.93
C PHE A 547 -13.38 12.65 14.11
N ALA A 548 -12.98 13.68 14.85
CA ALA A 548 -13.84 14.28 15.87
C ALA A 548 -15.07 14.96 15.25
N THR A 549 -14.91 15.64 14.11
CA THR A 549 -15.95 16.43 13.44
C THR A 549 -16.55 15.74 12.21
N HIS A 550 -15.85 14.76 11.63
CA HIS A 550 -16.33 14.03 10.45
C HIS A 550 -17.62 13.26 10.72
N ASN A 551 -18.51 13.23 9.73
CA ASN A 551 -19.77 12.49 9.78
C ASN A 551 -19.57 11.04 9.35
N TYR A 552 -19.68 10.14 10.31
CA TYR A 552 -19.62 8.70 10.05
C TYR A 552 -20.41 7.94 11.11
N TYR A 553 -20.72 6.69 10.77
CA TYR A 553 -21.27 5.71 11.68
C TYR A 553 -20.19 4.71 12.09
N GLN A 554 -20.25 4.30 13.35
CA GLN A 554 -19.44 3.21 13.86
C GLN A 554 -20.32 2.25 14.63
N TRP A 555 -20.25 0.97 14.28
CA TRP A 555 -20.92 -0.10 15.02
C TRP A 555 -19.91 -1.06 15.60
N SER A 556 -20.15 -1.48 16.85
CA SER A 556 -19.51 -2.65 17.43
C SER A 556 -20.49 -3.83 17.44
N PHE A 557 -19.97 -5.00 17.12
CA PHE A 557 -20.72 -6.26 17.13
C PHE A 557 -20.18 -7.12 18.25
N LYS A 558 -21.08 -7.72 19.04
CA LYS A 558 -20.74 -8.71 20.05
C LYS A 558 -21.66 -9.90 19.92
N TYR A 559 -21.10 -11.07 19.65
CA TYR A 559 -21.81 -12.33 19.61
C TYR A 559 -21.49 -13.17 20.84
N GLN A 560 -22.48 -13.88 21.36
CA GLN A 560 -22.33 -14.89 22.40
C GLN A 560 -23.20 -16.09 22.07
N LYS A 561 -22.58 -17.27 21.96
CA LYS A 561 -23.29 -18.56 21.92
C LYS A 561 -23.97 -18.78 23.27
N THR A 562 -25.22 -19.19 23.24
CA THR A 562 -26.05 -19.51 24.40
C THR A 562 -26.61 -20.92 24.26
N ASN A 563 -27.21 -21.46 25.32
CA ASN A 563 -27.84 -22.78 25.28
C ASN A 563 -29.06 -22.84 24.32
N LYS A 564 -29.62 -21.68 23.93
CA LYS A 564 -30.79 -21.56 23.05
C LYS A 564 -30.44 -21.10 21.61
N GLY A 565 -29.16 -20.99 21.26
CA GLY A 565 -28.71 -20.44 19.97
C GLY A 565 -27.60 -19.40 20.14
N GLY A 566 -27.71 -18.24 19.50
CA GLY A 566 -26.74 -17.15 19.61
C GLY A 566 -27.40 -15.80 19.89
N ARG A 567 -26.75 -14.96 20.71
CA ARG A 567 -27.15 -13.57 20.93
C ARG A 567 -26.14 -12.65 20.24
N LEU A 568 -26.59 -11.92 19.22
CA LEU A 568 -25.85 -10.84 18.60
C LEU A 568 -26.33 -9.50 19.20
N VAL A 569 -25.40 -8.71 19.69
CA VAL A 569 -25.61 -7.32 20.12
C VAL A 569 -24.92 -6.42 19.12
N ILE A 570 -25.69 -5.52 18.51
CA ILE A 570 -25.21 -4.48 17.61
C ILE A 570 -25.32 -3.16 18.36
N LYS A 571 -24.20 -2.52 18.65
CA LYS A 571 -24.16 -1.23 19.33
C LYS A 571 -23.63 -0.17 18.38
N THR A 572 -24.40 0.89 18.17
CA THR A 572 -23.90 2.07 17.47
C THR A 572 -23.04 2.88 18.45
N GLU A 573 -21.73 2.84 18.26
CA GLU A 573 -20.76 3.57 19.08
C GLU A 573 -20.73 5.06 18.71
N ARG A 574 -20.95 5.37 17.42
CA ARG A 574 -21.10 6.73 16.91
C ARG A 574 -22.20 6.77 15.85
N LYS A 575 -23.04 7.80 15.92
CA LYS A 575 -24.02 8.16 14.89
C LYS A 575 -23.51 9.37 14.13
N ALA A 576 -23.67 9.38 12.81
CA ALA A 576 -23.49 10.61 12.05
C ALA A 576 -24.54 11.64 12.49
N VAL A 577 -24.17 12.92 12.51
CA VAL A 577 -25.13 13.99 12.77
C VAL A 577 -25.96 14.14 11.50
N SER A 578 -27.27 13.87 11.56
CA SER A 578 -28.12 14.15 10.41
C SER A 578 -28.14 15.66 10.21
N PHE A 579 -27.58 16.14 9.11
CA PHE A 579 -28.00 17.43 8.58
C PHE A 579 -29.44 17.25 8.12
N GLU A 580 -30.41 17.49 9.00
CA GLU A 580 -31.72 17.95 8.55
C GLU A 580 -31.42 19.19 7.72
N ARG A 581 -31.47 19.08 6.38
CA ARG A 581 -31.65 20.25 5.54
C ARG A 581 -32.85 20.96 6.17
N CYS A 582 -32.64 22.14 6.74
CA CYS A 582 -33.73 23.07 6.97
C CYS A 582 -34.48 23.17 5.65
N ARG A 583 -35.61 22.48 5.54
CA ARG A 583 -36.62 22.80 4.54
C ARG A 583 -37.14 24.15 4.97
N THR A 584 -36.50 25.21 4.49
CA THR A 584 -37.12 26.53 4.46
C THR A 584 -38.43 26.36 3.69
N LYS A 585 -39.53 26.56 4.42
CA LYS A 585 -40.89 26.66 3.86
C LYS A 585 -40.98 27.81 2.88
#